data_AF-A0A7V5G6F6-F1
#
_entry.id   AF-A0A7V5G6F6-F1
#
_cell.length_a   1.000
_cell.length_b   1.000
_cell.length_c   1.000
_cell.angle_alpha   90.00
_cell.angle_beta   90.00
_cell.angle_gamma   90.00
#
_symmetry.space_group_name_H-M   'P 1'
#
loop_
_entity.id
_entity.type
_entity.pdbx_description
1 polymer ?
#
loop_
_entity_poly.entity_id
_entity_poly.type
_entity_poly.pdbx_seq_one_letter_code
_entity_poly.pdbx_strand_id
1 'polypeptide(L)' 'MNEYVLDTPMLLSAIIMGVTFIGIFTEGLHGFHRTKFAMLGALVMIIVGQIYGFYSP' A
#
# COMPACT_ATOMS: atom_id res chain seq x y z
N MET A 1 -22.66 6.01 18.05
CA MET A 1 -22.24 5.19 16.89
C MET A 1 -21.10 5.97 16.25
N ASN A 2 -19.87 5.47 16.27
CA ASN A 2 -18.76 6.16 15.59
C ASN A 2 -18.96 5.94 14.09
N GLU A 3 -19.04 7.02 13.32
CA GLU A 3 -19.14 6.94 11.87
C GLU A 3 -17.75 6.64 11.30
N TYR A 4 -17.60 5.51 10.61
CA TYR A 4 -16.37 5.18 9.91
C TYR A 4 -16.36 5.94 8.59
N VAL A 5 -15.66 7.07 8.56
CA VAL A 5 -15.46 7.85 7.35
C VAL A 5 -14.28 7.27 6.57
N LEU A 6 -14.46 7.11 5.25
CA LEU A 6 -13.35 6.79 4.37
C LEU A 6 -12.48 8.04 4.18
N ASP A 7 -11.48 8.16 5.04
CA ASP A 7 -10.55 9.26 5.02
C ASP A 7 -9.41 9.03 4.01
N THR A 8 -8.73 10.12 3.67
CA THR A 8 -7.58 10.10 2.76
C THR A 8 -6.49 9.08 3.15
N PRO A 9 -6.05 8.97 4.42
CA PRO A 9 -5.01 8.00 4.78
C PRO A 9 -5.45 6.54 4.61
N MET A 10 -6.71 6.21 4.92
CA MET A 10 -7.24 4.87 4.66
C MET A 10 -7.35 4.58 3.15
N LEU A 11 -7.80 5.57 2.36
CA LEU A 11 -7.86 5.44 0.91
C LEU A 11 -6.48 5.18 0.29
N LEU A 12 -5.45 5.95 0.69
CA LEU A 12 -4.09 5.76 0.20
C LEU A 12 -3.54 4.38 0.55
N SER A 13 -3.79 3.91 1.78
CA SER A 13 -3.39 2.57 2.22
C SER A 13 -4.04 1.48 1.36
N ALA A 14 -5.34 1.63 1.05
CA ALA A 14 -6.07 0.70 0.19
C ALA A 14 -5.52 0.68 -1.24
N ILE A 15 -5.18 1.84 -1.80
CA ILE A 15 -4.57 1.96 -3.14
C ILE A 15 -3.21 1.26 -3.17
N ILE A 16 -2.34 1.53 -2.20
CA ILE A 16 -0.98 0.94 -2.14
C ILE A 16 -1.09 -0.59 -2.03
N MET A 17 -1.98 -1.08 -1.17
CA MET A 17 -2.26 -2.52 -1.05
C MET A 17 -2.76 -3.10 -2.38
N GLY A 18 -3.73 -2.45 -3.03
CA GLY A 18 -4.29 -2.90 -4.30
C GLY A 18 -3.25 -2.99 -5.41
N VAL A 19 -2.46 -1.93 -5.60
CA VAL A 19 -1.38 -1.91 -6.61
C VAL A 19 -0.31 -2.95 -6.32
N THR A 20 0.07 -3.12 -5.05
CA THR A 20 1.07 -4.11 -4.64
C THR A 20 0.59 -5.52 -4.97
N PHE A 21 -0.67 -5.85 -4.68
CA PHE A 21 -1.24 -7.15 -5.00
C PHE A 21 -1.40 -7.38 -6.50
N ILE A 22 -1.80 -6.36 -7.25
CA ILE A 22 -1.82 -6.44 -8.72
C ILE A 22 -0.42 -6.83 -9.21
N GLY A 23 0.64 -6.09 -8.84
CA GLY A 23 2.01 -6.39 -9.25
C GLY A 23 2.51 -7.78 -8.82
N ILE A 24 2.11 -8.26 -7.63
CA ILE A 24 2.43 -9.62 -7.16
C ILE A 24 1.74 -10.69 -8.02
N PHE A 25 0.46 -10.51 -8.35
CA PHE A 25 -0.31 -11.51 -9.08
C PHE A 25 -0.14 -11.43 -10.61
N THR A 26 0.29 -10.30 -11.14
CA THR A 26 0.58 -10.11 -12.57
C THR A 26 2.02 -10.48 -12.97
N GLU A 27 2.75 -11.23 -12.13
CA GLU A 27 4.14 -11.64 -12.43
C GLU A 27 4.33 -12.21 -13.83
N GLY A 28 3.37 -12.99 -14.33
CA GLY A 28 3.41 -13.57 -15.68
C GLY A 28 3.43 -12.55 -16.82
N LEU A 29 3.04 -11.29 -16.58
CA LEU A 29 3.02 -10.23 -17.60
C LEU A 29 4.33 -9.45 -17.69
N HIS A 30 5.06 -9.30 -16.59
CA HIS A 30 6.26 -8.44 -16.53
C HIS A 30 7.56 -9.17 -16.11
N GLY A 31 7.49 -10.37 -15.55
CA GLY A 31 8.67 -11.17 -15.19
C GLY A 31 9.46 -10.72 -13.96
N PHE A 32 9.12 -9.57 -13.34
CA PHE A 32 9.66 -9.21 -12.03
C PHE A 32 9.16 -10.13 -10.91
N HIS A 33 10.11 -10.64 -10.11
CA HIS A 33 9.81 -11.43 -8.92
C HIS A 33 8.83 -10.74 -7.98
N ARG A 34 7.83 -11.49 -7.51
CA ARG A 34 6.81 -11.03 -6.55
C ARG A 34 7.41 -10.34 -5.33
N THR A 35 8.54 -10.85 -4.83
CA THR A 35 9.26 -10.28 -3.69
C THR A 35 9.65 -8.82 -3.93
N LYS A 36 10.06 -8.46 -5.15
CA LYS A 36 10.43 -7.07 -5.47
C LYS A 36 9.23 -6.13 -5.37
N PHE A 37 8.07 -6.55 -5.87
CA PHE A 37 6.83 -5.79 -5.73
C PHE A 37 6.37 -5.69 -4.27
N ALA A 38 6.45 -6.79 -3.50
CA ALA A 38 6.12 -6.78 -2.08
C ALA A 38 7.01 -5.83 -1.27
N MET A 39 8.32 -5.86 -1.50
CA MET A 39 9.27 -4.95 -0.84
C MET A 39 9.01 -3.49 -1.24
N LEU A 40 8.73 -3.22 -2.52
CA LEU A 40 8.39 -1.88 -2.99
C LEU A 40 7.11 -1.37 -2.32
N GLY A 41 6.06 -2.18 -2.28
CA GLY A 41 4.80 -1.84 -1.62
C GLY A 41 5.01 -1.54 -0.12
N ALA A 42 5.81 -2.35 0.57
CA ALA A 42 6.15 -2.13 1.97
C ALA A 42 6.93 -0.81 2.17
N LEU A 43 7.90 -0.51 1.31
CA LEU A 43 8.65 0.75 1.35
C LEU A 43 7.74 1.96 1.13
N VAL A 44 6.82 1.88 0.17
CA VAL A 44 5.83 2.94 -0.10
C VAL A 44 4.91 3.15 1.12
N MET A 45 4.46 2.07 1.76
CA MET A 45 3.66 2.16 2.99
C MET A 45 4.40 2.88 4.12
N ILE A 46 5.71 2.63 4.29
CA ILE A 46 6.52 3.33 5.28
C ILE A 46 6.53 4.83 4.98
N ILE A 47 6.86 5.24 3.75
CA ILE A 47 6.97 6.66 3.38
C ILE A 47 5.62 7.36 3.55
N VAL A 48 4.54 6.78 3.05
CA VAL A 48 3.19 7.35 3.17
C VAL A 48 2.76 7.43 4.63
N GLY A 49 3.05 6.39 5.42
CA GLY A 49 2.76 6.40 6.85
C GLY A 49 3.53 7.46 7.63
N GLN A 50 4.75 7.80 7.24
CA GLN A 50 5.49 8.92 7.83
C GLN A 50 4.84 10.28 7.48
N ILE A 51 4.43 10.48 6.22
CA ILE A 51 3.82 11.74 5.76
C ILE A 51 2.45 11.98 6.40
N TYR A 52 1.63 10.94 6.50
CA TYR A 52 0.26 11.02 7.01
C TYR A 52 0.13 10.69 8.52
N GLY A 53 1.26 10.54 9.23
CA GLY A 53 1.27 10.39 10.68
C GLY A 53 0.74 9.04 11.19
N PHE A 54 0.80 7.95 10.40
CA PHE A 54 0.34 6.62 10.83
C PHE A 54 1.09 6.11 12.06
N TYR A 55 2.32 6.59 12.24
CA TYR A 55 3.21 6.21 13.33
C TYR A 55 3.28 7.27 14.43
N SER A 56 2.49 8.35 14.32
CA SER A 56 2.36 9.37 15.34
C SER A 56 1.22 8.97 16.31
N PRO A 57 1.47 8.99 17.63
CA PRO A 57 0.50 8.55 18.64
C PRO A 57 -0.68 9.52 18.81
#